data_AF-A0A1B5L5N4-F1
#
_entry.id   AF-A0A1B5L5N4-F1
#
_cell.length_a   1.000
_cell.length_b   1.000
_cell.length_c   1.000
_cell.angle_alpha   90.00
_cell.angle_beta   90.00
_cell.angle_gamma   90.00
#
_symmetry.space_group_name_H-M   'P 1'
#
loop_
_entity.id
_entity.type
_entity.pdbx_description
1 polymer ?
#
loop_
_entity_poly.entity_id
_entity_poly.type
_entity_poly.pdbx_seq_one_letter_code
_entity_poly.pdbx_strand_id
1 'polypeptide(L)'
;MAAAKNLTSQLSSKSPTIRRILREAAEISSSPSADYAAEPLESDFFEWHFTLRGPPNSVYGEGLYHGRIVLPSTYPLRPPSFRFMTPNGRFEANREICLSISGHHEETWQPAWGIRTAIVALRSFMETDARGQLGGLDTTDEVRRRLARESRDFRCSTCGRSNLEIITLSEQQVSQLAVPSGKDIQVPTELSMAWKDEMITKRPVGDGHSLPSDRLDNGSQDGDSDAAETTEVFAQTSANPQTRGKSQESSTHGNEPSSSTSPRHDEGHAPTTSRVTEAAASEQALTRRPPRTLQPHDEGVPLWVDRAIVALVIVLIALLLKVLVGF
;
A
#
# COMPACT_ATOMS: atom_id res chain seq x y z
N MET A 1 -16.94 -3.05 -29.26
CA MET A 1 -15.57 -2.54 -29.01
C MET A 1 -15.34 -1.05 -29.33
N ALA A 2 -16.09 -0.41 -30.24
CA ALA A 2 -15.89 1.02 -30.55
C ALA A 2 -16.48 1.99 -29.50
N ALA A 3 -17.59 1.64 -28.85
CA ALA A 3 -18.24 2.49 -27.85
C ALA A 3 -17.41 2.70 -26.57
N ALA A 4 -16.72 1.66 -26.10
CA ALA A 4 -15.84 1.74 -24.93
C ALA A 4 -14.59 2.62 -25.18
N LYS A 5 -14.04 2.61 -26.41
CA LYS A 5 -12.89 3.43 -26.81
C LYS A 5 -13.24 4.93 -26.94
N ASN A 6 -14.48 5.25 -27.29
CA ASN A 6 -14.94 6.64 -27.34
C ASN A 6 -15.26 7.21 -25.95
N LEU A 7 -15.74 6.38 -25.02
CA LEU A 7 -16.02 6.79 -23.65
C LEU A 7 -14.72 7.11 -22.88
N THR A 8 -13.66 6.32 -23.07
CA THR A 8 -12.33 6.57 -22.47
C THR A 8 -11.66 7.83 -23.02
N SER A 9 -11.85 8.16 -24.29
CA SER A 9 -11.33 9.40 -24.90
C SER A 9 -12.00 10.68 -24.36
N GLN A 10 -13.32 10.64 -24.14
CA GLN A 10 -14.10 11.80 -23.69
C GLN A 10 -13.97 12.08 -22.18
N LEU A 11 -13.85 11.04 -21.35
CA LEU A 11 -13.65 11.18 -19.89
C LEU A 11 -12.23 11.65 -19.54
N SER A 12 -11.25 11.35 -20.39
CA SER A 12 -9.82 11.59 -20.17
C SER A 12 -9.41 13.07 -20.17
N SER A 13 -10.07 13.95 -20.95
CA SER A 13 -9.55 15.31 -21.17
C SER A 13 -9.94 16.35 -20.10
N LYS A 14 -11.07 16.17 -19.40
CA LYS A 14 -11.63 17.23 -18.52
C LYS A 14 -11.30 17.07 -17.04
N SER A 15 -11.13 15.85 -16.52
CA SER A 15 -10.84 15.65 -15.10
C SER A 15 -9.33 15.72 -14.82
N PRO A 16 -8.83 16.65 -13.96
CA PRO A 16 -7.44 16.67 -13.52
C PRO A 16 -7.00 15.34 -12.89
N THR A 17 -7.89 14.70 -12.12
CA THR A 17 -7.66 13.40 -11.49
C THR A 17 -7.45 12.31 -12.52
N ILE A 18 -8.33 12.21 -13.53
CA ILE A 18 -8.18 11.18 -14.58
C ILE A 18 -6.89 11.41 -15.36
N ARG A 19 -6.54 12.66 -15.69
CA ARG A 19 -5.27 12.98 -16.34
C ARG A 19 -4.05 12.59 -15.51
N ARG A 20 -4.13 12.73 -14.18
CA ARG A 20 -3.08 12.28 -13.26
C ARG A 20 -2.96 10.75 -13.30
N ILE A 21 -4.07 10.03 -13.14
CA ILE A 21 -4.10 8.56 -13.13
C ILE A 21 -3.54 7.98 -14.44
N LEU A 22 -3.97 8.49 -15.60
CA LEU A 22 -3.49 8.02 -16.89
C LEU A 22 -2.00 8.32 -17.12
N ARG A 23 -1.50 9.44 -16.61
CA ARG A 23 -0.08 9.77 -16.66
C ARG A 23 0.74 8.78 -15.83
N GLU A 24 0.28 8.45 -14.63
CA GLU A 24 0.96 7.46 -13.77
C GLU A 24 0.89 6.04 -14.36
N ALA A 25 -0.22 5.67 -15.01
CA ALA A 25 -0.31 4.40 -15.73
C ALA A 25 0.69 4.34 -16.89
N ALA A 26 0.82 5.42 -17.66
CA ALA A 26 1.81 5.52 -18.72
C ALA A 26 3.25 5.49 -18.16
N GLU A 27 3.51 6.14 -17.02
CA GLU A 27 4.82 6.13 -16.37
C GLU A 27 5.22 4.72 -15.91
N ILE A 28 4.29 3.98 -15.28
CA ILE A 28 4.54 2.61 -14.81
C ILE A 28 4.74 1.67 -15.98
N SER A 29 3.93 1.80 -17.04
CA SER A 29 4.07 0.97 -18.25
C SER A 29 5.33 1.26 -19.06
N SER A 30 5.83 2.50 -19.09
CA SER A 30 7.04 2.88 -19.83
C SER A 30 8.33 2.62 -19.07
N SER A 31 8.25 2.53 -17.74
CA SER A 31 9.37 2.20 -16.87
C SER A 31 8.97 1.08 -15.90
N PRO A 32 8.87 -0.17 -16.40
CA PRO A 32 8.51 -1.33 -15.59
C PRO A 32 9.60 -1.66 -14.58
N SER A 33 9.24 -2.42 -13.55
CA SER A 33 10.14 -2.84 -12.47
C SER A 33 10.13 -4.36 -12.32
N ALA A 34 11.29 -4.94 -12.01
CA ALA A 34 11.38 -6.35 -11.64
C ALA A 34 10.83 -6.63 -10.22
N ASP A 35 10.70 -5.58 -9.39
CA ASP A 35 10.25 -5.69 -8.00
C ASP A 35 8.73 -5.64 -7.84
N TYR A 36 8.02 -5.04 -8.78
CA TYR A 36 6.56 -4.96 -8.74
C TYR A 36 5.95 -4.76 -10.13
N ALA A 37 4.67 -5.11 -10.23
CA ALA A 37 3.77 -4.76 -11.31
C ALA A 37 2.56 -4.02 -10.75
N ALA A 38 2.03 -3.04 -11.48
CA ALA A 38 0.78 -2.37 -11.12
C ALA A 38 0.04 -1.86 -12.35
N GLU A 39 -1.28 -2.01 -12.35
CA GLU A 39 -2.15 -1.60 -13.44
C GLU A 39 -3.54 -1.18 -12.91
N PRO A 40 -4.18 -0.16 -13.51
CA PRO A 40 -5.59 0.12 -13.26
C PRO A 40 -6.46 -1.01 -13.82
N LEU A 41 -7.61 -1.25 -13.21
CA LEU A 41 -8.60 -2.17 -13.78
C LEU A 41 -9.18 -1.59 -15.08
N GLU A 42 -9.46 -2.47 -16.04
CA GLU A 42 -10.10 -2.07 -17.31
C GLU A 42 -11.51 -1.51 -17.09
N SER A 43 -12.19 -1.96 -16.04
CA SER A 43 -13.55 -1.53 -15.66
C SER A 43 -13.57 -0.23 -14.85
N ASP A 44 -12.51 0.05 -14.10
CA ASP A 44 -12.44 1.20 -13.20
C ASP A 44 -10.99 1.68 -13.00
N PHE A 45 -10.67 2.88 -13.49
CA PHE A 45 -9.34 3.48 -13.34
C PHE A 45 -9.02 3.93 -11.91
N PHE A 46 -10.02 4.00 -11.03
CA PHE A 46 -9.83 4.33 -9.62
C PHE A 46 -9.44 3.11 -8.78
N GLU A 47 -9.62 1.89 -9.29
CA GLU A 47 -9.13 0.68 -8.65
C GLU A 47 -7.92 0.14 -9.42
N TRP A 48 -6.81 -0.01 -8.72
CA TRP A 48 -5.58 -0.56 -9.26
C TRP A 48 -5.25 -1.85 -8.56
N HIS A 49 -4.70 -2.79 -9.33
CA HIS A 49 -4.09 -3.99 -8.78
C HIS A 49 -2.58 -3.84 -8.81
N PHE A 50 -1.91 -4.33 -7.77
CA PHE A 50 -0.46 -4.41 -7.72
C PHE A 50 -0.02 -5.80 -7.28
N THR A 51 1.15 -6.22 -7.72
CA THR A 51 1.87 -7.38 -7.19
C THR A 51 3.29 -6.96 -6.91
N LEU A 52 3.79 -7.18 -5.69
CA LEU A 52 5.15 -6.81 -5.31
C LEU A 52 5.93 -8.00 -4.74
N ARG A 53 7.24 -7.99 -4.96
CA ARG A 53 8.18 -8.88 -4.26
C ARG A 53 8.36 -8.41 -2.83
N GLY A 54 8.40 -9.36 -1.90
CA GLY A 54 8.75 -9.05 -0.52
C GLY A 54 10.09 -8.30 -0.40
N PRO A 55 10.29 -7.54 0.68
CA PRO A 55 11.60 -6.97 1.00
C PRO A 55 12.68 -8.06 1.03
N PRO A 56 13.83 -7.85 0.37
CA PRO A 56 14.91 -8.83 0.36
C PRO A 56 15.46 -9.00 1.78
N ASN A 57 16.05 -10.16 2.08
CA ASN A 57 16.65 -10.45 3.39
C ASN A 57 15.68 -10.35 4.59
N SER A 58 14.37 -10.43 4.34
CA SER A 58 13.33 -10.43 5.37
C SER A 58 12.56 -11.76 5.39
N VAL A 59 11.70 -11.95 6.40
CA VAL A 59 10.75 -13.09 6.47
C VAL A 59 9.76 -13.13 5.31
N TYR A 60 9.67 -12.05 4.53
CA TYR A 60 8.79 -11.91 3.38
C TYR A 60 9.51 -12.13 2.04
N GLY A 61 10.84 -12.24 2.02
CA GLY A 61 11.67 -12.09 0.82
C GLY A 61 11.43 -13.11 -0.29
N GLU A 62 10.93 -14.30 0.05
CA GLU A 62 10.58 -15.34 -0.95
C GLU A 62 9.17 -15.17 -1.54
N GLY A 63 8.39 -14.24 -0.99
CA GLY A 63 6.98 -14.07 -1.31
C GLY A 63 6.69 -13.02 -2.37
N LEU A 64 5.54 -13.21 -3.01
CA LEU A 64 4.94 -12.32 -4.00
C LEU A 64 3.55 -11.95 -3.50
N TYR A 65 3.27 -10.67 -3.34
CA TYR A 65 2.08 -10.22 -2.64
C TYR A 65 1.21 -9.37 -3.57
N HIS A 66 0.02 -9.89 -3.87
CA HIS A 66 -0.99 -9.18 -4.63
C HIS A 66 -1.87 -8.35 -3.71
N GLY A 67 -2.25 -7.18 -4.19
CA GLY A 67 -3.13 -6.28 -3.48
C GLY A 67 -3.80 -5.31 -4.44
N ARG A 68 -4.56 -4.39 -3.85
CA ARG A 68 -5.25 -3.33 -4.57
C ARG A 68 -5.08 -1.97 -3.91
N ILE A 69 -5.15 -0.95 -4.75
CA ILE A 69 -5.13 0.46 -4.39
C ILE A 69 -6.47 1.02 -4.85
N VAL A 70 -7.20 1.67 -3.94
CA VAL A 70 -8.44 2.37 -4.29
C VAL A 70 -8.20 3.86 -4.16
N LEU A 71 -8.31 4.56 -5.28
CA LEU A 71 -8.10 6.00 -5.39
C LEU A 71 -9.40 6.75 -5.11
N PRO A 72 -9.40 7.77 -4.24
CA PRO A 72 -10.57 8.61 -4.08
C PRO A 72 -10.81 9.46 -5.33
N SER A 73 -12.04 9.95 -5.51
CA SER A 73 -12.37 10.91 -6.58
C SER A 73 -11.58 12.22 -6.50
N THR A 74 -11.03 12.53 -5.33
CA THR A 74 -10.18 13.69 -5.06
C THR A 74 -8.68 13.41 -5.22
N TYR A 75 -8.27 12.23 -5.71
CA TYR A 75 -6.86 11.92 -5.97
C TYR A 75 -6.26 12.92 -6.98
N PRO A 76 -5.01 13.40 -6.81
CA PRO A 76 -4.04 13.04 -5.77
C PRO A 76 -4.08 13.95 -4.53
N LEU A 77 -5.11 14.79 -4.36
CA LEU A 77 -5.20 15.69 -3.21
C LEU A 77 -5.44 14.93 -1.89
N ARG A 78 -6.17 13.81 -1.96
CA ARG A 78 -6.29 12.86 -0.85
C ARG A 78 -5.56 11.56 -1.14
N PRO A 79 -5.01 10.90 -0.10
CA PRO A 79 -4.31 9.64 -0.25
C PRO A 79 -5.23 8.50 -0.71
N PRO A 80 -4.65 7.47 -1.36
CA PRO A 80 -5.34 6.22 -1.63
C PRO A 80 -5.57 5.37 -0.36
N SER A 81 -6.39 4.33 -0.51
CA SER A 81 -6.50 3.22 0.44
C SER A 81 -5.86 1.95 -0.13
N PHE A 82 -5.32 1.11 0.74
CA PHE A 82 -4.55 -0.07 0.36
C PHE A 82 -5.10 -1.33 1.03
N ARG A 83 -5.09 -2.45 0.29
CA ARG A 83 -5.45 -3.77 0.80
C ARG A 83 -4.54 -4.82 0.17
N PHE A 84 -3.92 -5.67 0.99
CA PHE A 84 -3.32 -6.91 0.47
C PHE A 84 -4.41 -7.95 0.27
N MET A 85 -4.42 -8.63 -0.86
CA MET A 85 -5.33 -9.76 -1.13
C MET A 85 -4.63 -11.08 -0.81
N THR A 86 -3.33 -11.17 -1.06
CA THR A 86 -2.52 -12.33 -0.70
C THR A 86 -2.24 -12.35 0.80
N PRO A 87 -2.58 -13.44 1.52
CA PRO A 87 -2.21 -13.60 2.92
C PRO A 87 -0.69 -13.53 3.11
N ASN A 88 -0.24 -12.72 4.08
CA ASN A 88 1.20 -12.44 4.26
C ASN A 88 1.65 -12.44 5.73
N GLY A 89 0.73 -12.51 6.70
CA GLY A 89 1.06 -12.56 8.13
C GLY A 89 1.51 -11.22 8.73
N ARG A 90 1.57 -10.16 7.93
CA ARG A 90 1.82 -8.76 8.33
C ARG A 90 0.53 -7.95 8.37
N PHE A 91 -0.30 -8.13 7.35
CA PHE A 91 -1.57 -7.46 7.16
C PHE A 91 -2.69 -8.49 6.95
N GLU A 92 -3.85 -8.21 7.52
CA GLU A 92 -5.05 -8.99 7.30
C GLU A 92 -5.49 -8.88 5.82
N ALA A 93 -5.72 -10.02 5.19
CA ALA A 93 -6.09 -10.07 3.78
C ALA A 93 -7.45 -9.41 3.57
N ASN A 94 -7.55 -8.57 2.53
CA ASN A 94 -8.71 -7.77 2.15
C ASN A 94 -9.15 -6.73 3.17
N ARG A 95 -8.41 -6.54 4.28
CA ARG A 95 -8.63 -5.45 5.22
C ARG A 95 -7.87 -4.21 4.76
N GLU A 96 -8.46 -3.05 5.03
CA GLU A 96 -7.81 -1.77 4.79
C GLU A 96 -6.69 -1.52 5.80
N ILE A 97 -5.56 -1.00 5.31
CA ILE A 97 -4.35 -0.80 6.10
C ILE A 97 -4.13 0.69 6.32
N CYS A 98 -3.94 1.08 7.58
CA CYS A 98 -3.49 2.43 7.93
C CYS A 98 -1.98 2.53 7.79
N LEU A 99 -1.50 3.41 6.92
CA LEU A 99 -0.10 3.84 6.82
C LEU A 99 -0.05 5.36 6.81
N SER A 100 1.11 5.96 7.10
CA SER A 100 1.33 7.41 6.94
C SER A 100 1.13 7.90 5.50
N ILE A 101 0.99 6.99 4.54
CA ILE A 101 0.69 7.27 3.13
C ILE A 101 -0.77 6.94 2.75
N SER A 102 -1.60 6.55 3.71
CA SER A 102 -2.98 6.08 3.47
C SER A 102 -4.03 7.12 3.86
N GLY A 103 -5.28 6.88 3.44
CA GLY A 103 -6.52 7.56 3.87
C GLY A 103 -6.61 7.99 5.33
N HIS A 104 -5.98 7.25 6.24
CA HIS A 104 -6.11 7.48 7.68
C HIS A 104 -5.15 8.55 8.23
N HIS A 105 -4.18 8.99 7.44
CA HIS A 105 -3.19 10.01 7.78
C HIS A 105 -3.10 11.05 6.64
N GLU A 106 -4.21 11.75 6.39
CA GLU A 106 -4.27 12.76 5.33
C GLU A 106 -3.24 13.90 5.55
N GLU A 107 -2.87 14.17 6.80
CA GLU A 107 -1.92 15.21 7.19
C GLU A 107 -0.48 14.94 6.74
N THR A 108 -0.12 13.66 6.54
CA THR A 108 1.23 13.28 6.09
C THR A 108 1.30 12.98 4.60
N TRP A 109 0.16 12.91 3.91
CA TRP A 109 0.11 12.67 2.47
C TRP A 109 0.59 13.89 1.66
N GLN A 110 1.40 13.63 0.64
CA GLN A 110 1.80 14.66 -0.32
C GLN A 110 1.24 14.34 -1.70
N PRO A 111 0.48 15.24 -2.35
CA PRO A 111 -0.03 15.04 -3.71
C PRO A 111 1.03 14.82 -4.79
N ALA A 112 2.30 15.07 -4.46
CA ALA A 112 3.45 14.72 -5.29
C ALA A 112 3.67 13.20 -5.38
N TRP A 113 3.35 12.44 -4.33
CA TRP A 113 3.54 11.00 -4.28
C TRP A 113 2.55 10.29 -5.21
N GLY A 114 3.09 9.48 -6.14
CA GLY A 114 2.30 8.66 -7.06
C GLY A 114 2.13 7.22 -6.57
N ILE A 115 1.40 6.43 -7.34
CA ILE A 115 1.22 4.98 -7.22
C ILE A 115 2.57 4.26 -7.09
N ARG A 116 3.56 4.63 -7.92
CA ARG A 116 4.93 4.08 -7.85
C ARG A 116 5.53 4.26 -6.47
N THR A 117 5.52 5.49 -5.96
CA THR A 117 6.06 5.82 -4.63
C THR A 117 5.30 5.09 -3.53
N ALA A 118 3.97 4.99 -3.64
CA ALA A 118 3.13 4.27 -2.70
C ALA A 118 3.45 2.77 -2.64
N ILE A 119 3.68 2.10 -3.77
CA ILE A 119 4.05 0.68 -3.83
C ILE A 119 5.42 0.44 -3.19
N VAL A 120 6.40 1.31 -3.47
CA VAL A 120 7.74 1.22 -2.85
C VAL A 120 7.64 1.37 -1.33
N ALA A 121 6.87 2.36 -0.86
CA ALA A 121 6.64 2.56 0.57
C ALA A 121 5.90 1.36 1.20
N LEU A 122 4.86 0.82 0.56
CA LEU A 122 4.14 -0.38 1.00
C LEU A 122 5.08 -1.56 1.22
N ARG A 123 6.02 -1.78 0.29
CA ARG A 123 7.04 -2.82 0.42
C ARG A 123 7.87 -2.60 1.68
N SER A 124 8.39 -1.40 1.90
CA SER A 124 9.18 -1.09 3.10
C SER A 124 8.37 -1.24 4.40
N PHE A 125 7.08 -0.90 4.40
CA PHE A 125 6.20 -1.07 5.56
C PHE A 125 5.93 -2.53 5.95
N MET A 126 6.26 -3.50 5.08
CA MET A 126 6.17 -4.90 5.48
C MET A 126 7.13 -5.24 6.63
N GLU A 127 8.25 -4.53 6.76
CA GLU A 127 9.27 -4.79 7.79
C GLU A 127 9.02 -4.07 9.11
N THR A 128 8.00 -3.21 9.19
CA THR A 128 7.67 -2.48 10.42
C THR A 128 6.79 -3.29 11.37
N ASP A 129 6.64 -2.82 12.61
CA ASP A 129 5.82 -3.49 13.65
C ASP A 129 4.31 -3.42 13.36
N ALA A 130 3.56 -4.48 13.68
CA ALA A 130 2.10 -4.59 13.55
C ALA A 130 1.32 -3.98 14.69
N ARG A 131 1.95 -3.85 15.84
CA ARG A 131 1.25 -3.44 17.05
C ARG A 131 0.69 -2.02 16.90
N GLY A 132 -0.61 -1.91 17.16
CA GLY A 132 -1.34 -0.63 17.09
C GLY A 132 -1.73 -0.18 15.68
N GLN A 133 -1.43 -0.95 14.64
CA GLN A 133 -1.78 -0.59 13.26
C GLN A 133 -3.10 -1.24 12.82
N LEU A 134 -3.98 -0.46 12.20
CA LEU A 134 -5.21 -1.01 11.62
C LEU A 134 -4.88 -2.00 10.50
N GLY A 135 -5.48 -3.18 10.59
CA GLY A 135 -5.24 -4.28 9.64
C GLY A 135 -3.88 -4.96 9.84
N GLY A 136 -3.10 -4.60 10.85
CA GLY A 136 -1.88 -5.31 11.23
C GLY A 136 -2.19 -6.67 11.85
N LEU A 137 -1.38 -7.68 11.51
CA LEU A 137 -1.40 -9.01 12.12
C LEU A 137 -0.07 -9.28 12.83
N ASP A 138 -0.18 -9.72 14.08
CA ASP A 138 0.96 -10.23 14.83
C ASP A 138 1.01 -11.76 14.69
N THR A 139 1.96 -12.23 13.89
CA THR A 139 2.16 -13.66 13.62
C THR A 139 3.63 -14.00 13.73
N THR A 140 3.96 -15.27 13.94
CA THR A 140 5.36 -15.69 14.07
C THR A 140 6.06 -15.69 12.71
N ASP A 141 7.38 -15.57 12.74
CA ASP A 141 8.19 -15.54 11.52
C ASP A 141 8.10 -16.86 10.73
N GLU A 142 7.87 -17.99 11.39
CA GLU A 142 7.61 -19.28 10.72
C GLU A 142 6.34 -19.22 9.88
N VAL A 143 5.27 -18.62 10.42
CA VAL A 143 4.02 -18.42 9.69
C VAL A 143 4.25 -17.48 8.50
N ARG A 144 4.95 -16.36 8.70
CA ARG A 144 5.27 -15.41 7.62
C ARG A 144 6.06 -16.04 6.49
N ARG A 145 7.13 -16.80 6.79
CA ARG A 145 7.93 -17.51 5.78
C ARG A 145 7.14 -18.59 5.05
N ARG A 146 6.24 -19.30 5.73
CA ARG A 146 5.33 -20.25 5.08
C ARG A 146 4.39 -19.54 4.10
N LEU A 147 3.74 -18.47 4.54
CA LEU A 147 2.86 -17.66 3.68
C LEU A 147 3.63 -17.04 2.51
N ALA A 148 4.88 -16.61 2.71
CA ALA A 148 5.73 -16.12 1.63
C ALA A 148 5.91 -17.17 0.53
N ARG A 149 6.19 -18.43 0.87
CA ARG A 149 6.33 -19.50 -0.14
C ARG A 149 5.00 -19.79 -0.86
N GLU A 150 3.90 -19.89 -0.11
CA GLU A 150 2.55 -20.15 -0.65
C GLU A 150 2.00 -18.99 -1.50
N SER A 151 2.43 -17.75 -1.21
CA SER A 151 1.95 -16.53 -1.87
C SER A 151 2.16 -16.51 -3.38
N ARG A 152 3.13 -17.27 -3.89
CA ARG A 152 3.50 -17.32 -5.30
C ARG A 152 2.40 -17.90 -6.19
N ASP A 153 1.63 -18.84 -5.63
CA ASP A 153 0.55 -19.54 -6.31
C ASP A 153 -0.82 -18.87 -6.12
N PHE A 154 -0.89 -17.81 -5.31
CA PHE A 154 -2.11 -17.02 -5.16
C PHE A 154 -2.58 -16.52 -6.53
N ARG A 155 -3.87 -16.67 -6.81
CA ARG A 155 -4.50 -16.23 -8.06
C ARG A 155 -5.41 -15.04 -7.83
N CYS A 156 -5.23 -14.00 -8.63
CA CYS A 156 -6.11 -12.84 -8.63
C CYS A 156 -7.52 -13.24 -9.09
N SER A 157 -8.55 -12.85 -8.35
CA SER A 157 -9.95 -13.09 -8.72
C SER A 157 -10.40 -12.30 -9.95
N THR A 158 -9.72 -11.19 -10.28
CA THR A 158 -10.09 -10.29 -11.36
C THR A 158 -9.48 -10.73 -12.69
N CYS A 159 -8.16 -10.99 -12.74
CA CYS A 159 -7.46 -11.36 -13.98
C CYS A 159 -7.13 -12.86 -14.10
N GLY A 160 -7.32 -13.65 -13.04
CA GLY A 160 -7.07 -15.10 -13.02
C GLY A 160 -5.58 -15.50 -12.96
N ARG A 161 -4.66 -14.54 -13.12
CA ARG A 161 -3.21 -14.79 -13.11
C ARG A 161 -2.70 -15.07 -11.71
N SER A 162 -1.69 -15.92 -11.61
CA SER A 162 -0.96 -16.12 -10.35
C SER A 162 0.02 -14.99 -10.09
N ASN A 163 0.44 -14.81 -8.83
CA ASN A 163 1.43 -13.80 -8.48
C ASN A 163 2.75 -14.01 -9.22
N LEU A 164 3.16 -15.27 -9.38
CA LEU A 164 4.35 -15.63 -10.16
C LEU A 164 4.19 -15.25 -11.63
N GLU A 165 3.06 -15.58 -12.26
CA GLU A 165 2.78 -15.21 -13.65
C GLU A 165 2.87 -13.68 -13.84
N ILE A 166 2.27 -12.90 -12.94
CA ILE A 166 2.26 -11.42 -13.02
C ILE A 166 3.69 -10.85 -12.97
N ILE A 167 4.50 -11.30 -12.01
CA ILE A 167 5.86 -10.77 -11.84
C ILE A 167 6.77 -11.22 -12.99
N THR A 168 6.65 -12.46 -13.45
CA THR A 168 7.42 -12.94 -14.61
C THR A 168 7.10 -12.14 -15.87
N LEU A 169 5.84 -11.73 -16.08
CA LEU A 169 5.49 -10.83 -17.18
C LEU A 169 6.16 -9.45 -17.04
N SER A 170 6.20 -8.90 -15.82
CA SER A 170 6.91 -7.63 -15.55
C SER A 170 8.40 -7.73 -15.87
N GLU A 171 9.05 -8.83 -15.49
CA GLU A 171 10.48 -9.08 -15.78
C GLU A 171 10.76 -9.20 -17.28
N GLN A 172 9.86 -9.83 -18.03
CA GLN A 172 9.96 -9.91 -19.48
C GLN A 172 9.83 -8.52 -20.12
N GLN A 173 8.94 -7.66 -19.62
CA GLN A 173 8.81 -6.28 -20.09
C GLN A 173 10.08 -5.47 -19.81
N VAL A 174 10.65 -5.58 -18.61
CA VAL A 174 11.94 -4.96 -18.26
C VAL A 174 13.04 -5.44 -19.21
N SER A 175 13.12 -6.76 -19.46
CA SER A 175 14.13 -7.35 -20.33
C SER A 175 14.01 -6.87 -21.78
N GLN A 176 12.79 -6.74 -22.30
CA GLN A 176 12.53 -6.25 -23.66
C GLN A 176 12.92 -4.78 -23.84
N LEU A 177 12.67 -3.94 -22.83
CA LEU A 177 13.06 -2.52 -22.85
C LEU A 177 14.58 -2.33 -22.63
N ALA A 178 15.24 -3.26 -21.95
CA ALA A 178 16.68 -3.25 -21.72
C ALA A 178 17.51 -3.71 -22.93
N VAL A 179 16.89 -4.30 -23.97
CA VAL A 179 17.61 -4.61 -25.21
C VAL A 179 18.01 -3.29 -25.87
N PRO A 180 19.31 -3.03 -26.10
CA PRO A 180 19.73 -1.84 -26.82
C PRO A 180 19.20 -1.94 -28.25
N SER A 181 18.15 -1.17 -28.54
CA SER A 181 17.74 -0.92 -29.91
C SER A 181 18.90 -0.17 -30.56
N GLY A 182 19.70 -0.87 -31.36
CA GLY A 182 20.78 -0.32 -32.17
C GLY A 182 20.26 0.57 -33.31
N LYS A 183 19.45 1.57 -32.97
CA LYS A 183 19.08 2.70 -33.82
C LYS A 183 19.12 3.94 -32.93
N ASP A 184 20.09 4.80 -33.21
CA ASP A 184 20.15 6.17 -32.70
C ASP A 184 18.75 6.78 -32.67
N ILE A 185 18.28 7.10 -31.47
CA ILE A 185 17.08 7.91 -31.29
C ILE A 185 17.50 9.34 -31.64
N GLN A 186 17.41 9.70 -32.91
CA GLN A 186 17.43 11.11 -33.29
C GLN A 186 16.14 11.75 -32.76
N VAL A 187 16.28 12.53 -31.69
CA VAL A 187 15.21 13.37 -31.16
C VAL A 187 14.81 14.37 -32.27
N PRO A 188 13.56 14.33 -32.77
CA PRO A 188 13.10 15.32 -33.75
C PRO A 188 13.14 16.72 -33.13
N THR A 189 13.84 17.64 -33.79
CA THR A 189 14.14 19.02 -33.33
C THR A 189 12.88 19.82 -32.93
N GLU A 190 11.72 19.47 -33.48
CA GLU A 190 10.41 20.05 -33.20
C GLU A 190 9.98 19.93 -31.72
N LEU A 191 10.36 18.84 -31.03
CA LEU A 191 10.01 18.60 -29.63
C LEU A 191 10.90 19.37 -28.63
N SER A 192 12.08 19.82 -29.08
CA SER A 192 13.05 20.57 -28.26
C SER A 192 12.67 22.05 -28.12
N MET A 193 12.05 22.63 -29.14
CA MET A 193 11.72 24.06 -29.16
C MET A 193 10.43 24.39 -28.40
N ALA A 194 9.42 23.51 -28.46
CA ALA A 194 8.12 23.74 -27.83
C ALA A 194 8.16 23.86 -26.29
N TRP A 195 9.11 23.21 -25.63
CA TRP A 195 9.27 23.27 -24.17
C TRP A 195 10.05 24.50 -23.67
N LYS A 196 10.82 25.16 -24.54
CA LYS A 196 11.62 26.34 -24.19
C LYS A 196 10.78 27.62 -24.16
N ASP A 197 9.81 27.73 -25.06
CA ASP A 197 8.97 28.92 -25.19
C ASP A 197 7.90 29.03 -24.08
N GLU A 198 7.44 27.90 -23.54
CA GLU A 198 6.47 27.89 -22.42
C GLU A 198 7.09 28.26 -21.06
N MET A 199 8.40 28.14 -20.89
CA MET A 199 9.08 28.52 -19.63
C MET A 199 9.56 29.99 -19.62
N ILE A 200 9.73 30.61 -20.80
CA ILE A 200 10.11 32.03 -20.90
C ILE A 200 8.91 32.95 -20.72
N THR A 201 7.69 32.50 -21.05
CA THR A 201 6.47 33.32 -21.07
C THR A 201 5.74 33.46 -19.72
N LYS A 202 6.22 32.82 -18.64
CA LYS A 202 5.63 32.94 -17.28
C LYS A 202 6.62 33.37 -16.20
N ARG A 203 7.33 34.48 -16.41
CA ARG A 203 7.91 35.26 -15.31
C ARG A 203 7.19 36.61 -15.20
N PRO A 204 6.61 36.97 -14.04
CA PRO A 204 6.07 38.31 -13.84
C PRO A 204 7.20 39.31 -13.70
N VAL A 205 7.04 40.45 -14.39
CA VAL A 205 7.94 41.60 -14.42
C VAL A 205 7.91 42.31 -13.06
N GLY A 206 9.10 42.53 -12.48
CA GLY A 206 9.30 43.36 -11.29
C GLY A 206 10.67 44.03 -11.37
N ASP A 207 10.62 45.30 -11.79
CA ASP A 207 11.54 46.43 -11.59
C ASP A 207 13.05 46.20 -11.61
N GLY A 208 13.67 46.82 -12.62
CA GLY A 208 15.11 46.84 -12.82
C GLY A 208 15.84 47.78 -11.89
N HIS A 209 17.11 47.44 -11.64
CA HIS A 209 18.19 48.41 -11.56
C HIS A 209 19.42 47.84 -12.26
N SER A 210 19.84 48.58 -13.28
CA SER A 210 21.04 48.43 -14.09
C SER A 210 22.31 48.85 -13.34
N LEU A 211 23.45 48.21 -13.66
CA LEU A 211 24.68 48.82 -14.23
C LEU A 211 25.89 47.83 -14.17
N PRO A 212 26.99 48.07 -14.92
CA PRO A 212 27.42 47.12 -15.96
C PRO A 212 28.82 46.49 -15.75
N SER A 213 29.06 45.47 -16.58
CA SER A 213 30.30 45.07 -17.26
C SER A 213 31.61 45.75 -16.83
N ASP A 214 32.57 44.93 -16.40
CA ASP A 214 33.95 45.06 -16.86
C ASP A 214 34.61 43.68 -17.03
N ARG A 215 35.30 43.56 -18.17
CA ARG A 215 36.17 42.47 -18.60
C ARG A 215 37.62 42.77 -18.14
N LEU A 216 38.50 41.80 -18.41
CA LEU A 216 39.96 41.70 -18.19
C LEU A 216 40.25 40.92 -16.89
N ASP A 217 41.07 39.88 -16.82
CA ASP A 217 42.21 39.49 -17.63
C ASP A 217 42.49 37.98 -17.41
N ASN A 218 43.07 37.30 -18.41
CA ASN A 218 43.53 35.92 -18.32
C ASN A 218 45.07 35.93 -18.38
N GLY A 219 45.71 35.67 -17.25
CA GLY A 219 47.17 35.61 -17.12
C GLY A 219 47.59 34.55 -16.09
N SER A 220 48.27 33.54 -16.59
CA SER A 220 48.82 32.34 -15.92
C SER A 220 50.00 32.61 -14.98
N GLN A 221 50.08 31.89 -13.84
CA GLN A 221 51.20 31.01 -13.42
C GLN A 221 51.15 30.64 -11.92
N ASP A 222 51.28 29.32 -11.68
CA ASP A 222 52.04 28.59 -10.66
C ASP A 222 52.34 29.22 -9.28
N GLY A 223 51.97 28.50 -8.21
CA GLY A 223 52.41 28.78 -6.85
C GLY A 223 51.82 27.80 -5.82
N ASP A 224 52.70 26.96 -5.29
CA ASP A 224 52.54 25.89 -4.30
C ASP A 224 52.04 26.35 -2.90
N SER A 225 51.57 25.37 -2.10
CA SER A 225 51.57 25.26 -0.62
C SER A 225 50.23 25.01 0.10
N ASP A 226 50.20 23.81 0.68
CA ASP A 226 49.77 23.38 2.02
C ASP A 226 48.36 23.64 2.58
N ALA A 227 47.72 22.49 2.83
CA ALA A 227 47.15 22.05 4.11
C ALA A 227 46.25 23.01 4.91
N ALA A 228 44.96 22.68 4.97
CA ALA A 228 44.17 22.86 6.19
C ALA A 228 42.94 21.93 6.20
N GLU A 229 43.09 20.91 7.04
CA GLU A 229 42.07 20.24 7.83
C GLU A 229 40.93 21.18 8.27
N THR A 230 39.67 20.78 8.07
CA THR A 230 38.48 21.44 8.64
C THR A 230 37.64 20.44 9.42
N THR A 231 38.09 20.23 10.66
CA THR A 231 37.33 20.42 11.91
C THR A 231 35.86 19.97 11.97
N GLU A 232 35.66 18.84 12.66
CA GLU A 232 34.47 18.58 13.47
C GLU A 232 34.47 19.45 14.73
N VAL A 233 33.41 20.23 14.95
CA VAL A 233 32.90 20.67 16.27
C VAL A 233 31.45 21.17 16.02
N PHE A 234 30.44 21.02 16.88
CA PHE A 234 30.47 21.28 18.31
C PHE A 234 29.29 20.59 19.02
N ALA A 235 29.62 19.92 20.13
CA ALA A 235 28.69 19.36 21.10
C ALA A 235 28.16 20.43 22.08
N GLN A 236 27.02 20.09 22.69
CA GLN A 236 26.30 20.70 23.79
C GLN A 236 27.15 21.33 24.92
N THR A 237 26.61 22.39 25.54
CA THR A 237 26.59 22.66 27.01
C THR A 237 25.43 23.64 27.27
N SER A 238 24.67 23.63 28.38
CA SER A 238 25.08 23.58 29.78
C SER A 238 23.95 23.10 30.71
N ALA A 239 24.35 22.42 31.78
CA ALA A 239 23.59 22.22 33.02
C ALA A 239 23.87 23.36 34.03
N ASN A 240 23.06 23.51 35.09
CA ASN A 240 23.39 23.37 36.54
C ASN A 240 22.25 23.93 37.48
N PRO A 241 22.27 23.85 38.84
CA PRO A 241 21.57 22.80 39.63
C PRO A 241 20.89 23.26 40.97
N GLN A 242 20.56 22.25 41.83
CA GLN A 242 20.27 22.21 43.30
C GLN A 242 18.78 22.06 43.69
N THR A 243 18.32 21.21 44.62
CA THR A 243 18.77 20.70 45.96
C THR A 243 18.04 19.35 46.28
N ARG A 244 18.63 18.24 46.78
CA ARG A 244 19.08 17.75 48.12
C ARG A 244 18.01 17.36 49.17
N GLY A 245 17.97 16.06 49.55
CA GLY A 245 17.50 15.49 50.85
C GLY A 245 17.04 14.01 50.76
N LYS A 246 17.86 13.01 51.17
CA LYS A 246 17.80 12.14 52.40
C LYS A 246 16.59 11.17 52.47
N SER A 247 16.61 9.87 52.85
CA SER A 247 17.57 8.87 53.36
C SER A 247 16.87 7.47 53.46
N GLN A 248 17.67 6.37 53.49
CA GLN A 248 17.51 5.08 54.24
C GLN A 248 16.49 3.99 53.81
N GLU A 249 16.95 2.77 53.44
CA GLU A 249 17.03 1.47 54.22
C GLU A 249 15.64 0.79 54.40
N SER A 250 15.37 -0.52 54.30
CA SER A 250 16.10 -1.80 54.34
C SER A 250 15.09 -2.91 53.92
N SER A 251 15.48 -3.95 53.16
CA SER A 251 15.69 -5.36 53.57
C SER A 251 14.57 -6.38 53.22
N THR A 252 15.01 -7.50 52.62
CA THR A 252 14.55 -8.92 52.77
C THR A 252 13.15 -9.30 52.23
N HIS A 253 12.87 -10.46 51.63
CA HIS A 253 13.43 -11.82 51.68
C HIS A 253 13.15 -12.58 50.37
N GLY A 254 14.05 -13.48 49.98
CA GLY A 254 13.74 -14.61 49.10
C GLY A 254 13.35 -15.86 49.90
N ASN A 255 12.61 -16.77 49.27
CA ASN A 255 12.70 -18.22 49.46
C ASN A 255 11.96 -18.96 48.32
N GLU A 256 12.71 -19.80 47.62
CA GLU A 256 12.32 -20.96 46.79
C GLU A 256 11.98 -22.18 47.71
N PRO A 257 11.75 -23.43 47.23
CA PRO A 257 10.93 -23.94 46.10
C PRO A 257 10.13 -25.24 46.45
N SER A 258 9.43 -25.79 45.43
CA SER A 258 9.18 -27.23 45.16
C SER A 258 8.12 -28.07 45.93
N SER A 259 7.21 -28.71 45.19
CA SER A 259 6.92 -30.18 45.17
C SER A 259 5.66 -30.50 44.32
N SER A 260 5.81 -31.26 43.22
CA SER A 260 5.49 -32.69 43.01
C SER A 260 4.08 -32.96 42.45
N THR A 261 3.89 -33.37 41.19
CA THR A 261 3.96 -34.73 40.58
C THR A 261 2.73 -35.64 40.80
N SER A 262 2.02 -35.98 39.71
CA SER A 262 1.50 -37.33 39.31
C SER A 262 0.17 -37.24 38.52
N PRO A 263 -0.28 -38.29 37.78
CA PRO A 263 0.44 -39.08 36.77
C PRO A 263 -0.38 -39.31 35.47
N ARG A 264 0.29 -39.90 34.47
CA ARG A 264 -0.28 -40.48 33.25
C ARG A 264 -1.11 -41.74 33.55
N HIS A 265 -2.11 -42.01 32.72
CA HIS A 265 -2.62 -43.36 32.44
C HIS A 265 -2.32 -43.74 30.99
N ASP A 266 -1.94 -45.00 30.85
CA ASP A 266 -1.43 -45.70 29.67
C ASP A 266 -2.49 -46.69 29.13
N GLU A 267 -2.19 -47.27 27.97
CA GLU A 267 -2.79 -48.44 27.31
C GLU A 267 -4.17 -48.28 26.62
N GLY A 268 -4.40 -48.75 25.39
CA GLY A 268 -3.57 -49.55 24.50
C GLY A 268 -4.39 -50.10 23.32
N HIS A 269 -3.68 -50.83 22.44
CA HIS A 269 -4.13 -51.74 21.37
C HIS A 269 -4.20 -51.21 19.93
N ALA A 270 -3.28 -51.75 19.13
CA ALA A 270 -3.17 -51.71 17.69
C ALA A 270 -3.74 -53.02 17.05
N PRO A 271 -3.43 -53.39 15.80
CA PRO A 271 -4.36 -53.39 14.66
C PRO A 271 -4.66 -54.81 14.12
N THR A 272 -5.62 -55.00 13.21
CA THR A 272 -5.66 -56.16 12.28
C THR A 272 -6.72 -56.04 11.15
N THR A 273 -6.20 -56.10 9.91
CA THR A 273 -6.70 -56.67 8.63
C THR A 273 -7.88 -56.08 7.83
N SER A 274 -7.51 -55.62 6.63
CA SER A 274 -7.91 -56.12 5.28
C SER A 274 -9.39 -56.27 4.92
N ARG A 275 -9.81 -55.62 3.82
CA ARG A 275 -10.09 -56.29 2.52
C ARG A 275 -10.69 -55.31 1.48
N VAL A 276 -10.14 -55.36 0.27
CA VAL A 276 -10.63 -54.78 -0.98
C VAL A 276 -11.82 -55.59 -1.50
N THR A 277 -12.87 -54.92 -1.99
CA THR A 277 -13.70 -55.38 -3.11
C THR A 277 -14.39 -54.21 -3.81
N GLU A 278 -14.34 -54.25 -5.14
CA GLU A 278 -14.92 -53.35 -6.12
C GLU A 278 -16.44 -53.50 -6.29
N ALA A 279 -17.03 -52.43 -6.85
CA ALA A 279 -18.10 -52.37 -7.85
C ALA A 279 -19.49 -52.98 -7.57
N ALA A 280 -20.49 -52.10 -7.56
CA ALA A 280 -21.69 -52.28 -8.39
C ALA A 280 -22.40 -50.94 -8.62
N ALA A 281 -22.61 -50.63 -9.90
CA ALA A 281 -23.44 -49.53 -10.38
C ALA A 281 -24.92 -49.74 -10.01
N SER A 282 -25.62 -48.63 -9.80
CA SER A 282 -27.08 -48.59 -9.90
C SER A 282 -27.47 -47.22 -10.46
N GLU A 283 -27.73 -47.21 -11.77
CA GLU A 283 -28.58 -46.21 -12.42
C GLU A 283 -30.00 -46.40 -11.89
N GLN A 284 -30.65 -45.33 -11.43
CA GLN A 284 -32.07 -45.09 -11.68
C GLN A 284 -32.51 -43.67 -11.28
N ALA A 285 -33.37 -43.13 -12.15
CA ALA A 285 -34.40 -42.11 -11.92
C ALA A 285 -33.99 -40.63 -11.92
N LEU A 286 -34.04 -40.09 -13.15
CA LEU A 286 -34.32 -38.71 -13.52
C LEU A 286 -35.46 -38.08 -12.68
N THR A 287 -35.14 -37.29 -11.65
CA THR A 287 -36.09 -36.32 -11.08
C THR A 287 -35.71 -34.91 -11.52
N ARG A 288 -36.47 -34.43 -12.50
CA ARG A 288 -36.50 -33.08 -13.06
C ARG A 288 -36.62 -32.03 -11.93
N ARG A 289 -35.55 -31.29 -11.63
CA ARG A 289 -35.62 -30.11 -10.74
C ARG A 289 -36.40 -28.99 -11.45
N PRO A 290 -37.38 -28.34 -10.80
CA PRO A 290 -37.99 -27.14 -11.35
C PRO A 290 -36.99 -25.96 -11.31
N PRO A 291 -37.13 -24.96 -12.20
CA PRO A 291 -36.24 -23.81 -12.23
C PRO A 291 -36.41 -22.97 -10.97
N ARG A 292 -35.29 -22.64 -10.31
CA ARG A 292 -35.24 -21.63 -9.26
C ARG A 292 -35.65 -20.29 -9.86
N THR A 293 -36.83 -19.81 -9.48
CA THR A 293 -37.20 -18.40 -9.61
C THR A 293 -36.20 -17.55 -8.84
N LEU A 294 -35.53 -16.63 -9.54
CA LEU A 294 -34.79 -15.52 -8.91
C LEU A 294 -35.80 -14.71 -8.08
N GLN A 295 -35.72 -14.80 -6.76
CA GLN A 295 -36.30 -13.77 -5.90
C GLN A 295 -35.30 -12.61 -5.81
N PRO A 296 -35.73 -11.36 -6.10
CA PRO A 296 -34.97 -10.20 -5.67
C PRO A 296 -35.11 -10.09 -4.15
N HIS A 297 -34.04 -10.34 -3.41
CA HIS A 297 -33.94 -9.88 -2.03
C HIS A 297 -33.74 -8.36 -2.06
N ASP A 298 -34.85 -7.63 -2.16
CA ASP A 298 -34.94 -6.26 -1.66
C ASP A 298 -35.03 -6.38 -0.13
N GLU A 299 -33.87 -6.46 0.53
CA GLU A 299 -33.76 -6.25 1.99
C GLU A 299 -33.97 -4.75 2.26
N GLY A 300 -35.21 -4.30 2.10
CA GLY A 300 -35.64 -3.00 2.58
C GLY A 300 -35.44 -2.92 4.09
N VAL A 301 -34.94 -1.78 4.57
CA VAL A 301 -34.78 -1.51 6.00
C VAL A 301 -36.09 -1.84 6.72
N PRO A 302 -36.09 -2.72 7.74
CA PRO A 302 -37.32 -3.11 8.41
C PRO A 302 -38.05 -1.88 8.96
N LEU A 303 -39.37 -1.80 8.76
CA LEU A 303 -40.20 -0.65 9.17
C LEU A 303 -40.12 -0.32 10.67
N TRP A 304 -39.61 -1.24 11.50
CA TRP A 304 -39.34 -0.96 12.91
C TRP A 304 -38.13 -0.03 13.12
N VAL A 305 -37.15 -0.05 12.21
CA VAL A 305 -35.96 0.81 12.24
C VAL A 305 -36.36 2.25 11.96
N ASP A 306 -37.20 2.50 10.94
CA ASP A 306 -37.73 3.84 10.67
C ASP A 306 -38.51 4.39 11.87
N ARG A 307 -39.30 3.53 12.53
CA ARG A 307 -40.02 3.89 13.77
C ARG A 307 -39.07 4.19 14.93
N ALA A 308 -37.97 3.46 15.05
CA ALA A 308 -36.95 3.70 16.07
C ALA A 308 -36.20 5.02 15.83
N ILE A 309 -35.89 5.34 14.56
CA ILE A 309 -35.27 6.61 14.17
C ILE A 309 -36.20 7.78 14.51
N VAL A 310 -37.48 7.69 14.16
CA VAL A 310 -38.47 8.75 14.48
C VAL A 310 -38.60 8.94 16.00
N ALA A 311 -38.63 7.86 16.78
CA ALA A 311 -38.68 7.95 18.24
C ALA A 311 -37.43 8.65 18.82
N LEU A 312 -36.24 8.32 18.32
CA LEU A 312 -34.99 8.98 18.73
C LEU A 312 -34.98 10.48 18.39
N VAL A 313 -35.48 10.85 17.21
CA VAL A 313 -35.58 12.25 16.80
C VAL A 313 -36.54 13.03 17.71
N ILE A 314 -37.68 12.44 18.08
CA ILE A 314 -38.64 13.07 19.01
C ILE A 314 -38.01 13.27 20.39
N VAL A 315 -37.29 12.27 20.91
CA VAL A 315 -36.59 12.38 22.19
C VAL A 315 -35.51 13.46 22.14
N LEU A 316 -34.74 13.55 21.06
CA LEU A 316 -33.73 14.58 20.88
C LEU A 316 -34.34 15.98 20.83
N ILE A 317 -35.45 16.15 20.11
CA ILE A 317 -36.20 17.41 20.07
C ILE A 317 -36.74 17.77 21.46
N ALA A 318 -37.30 16.81 22.20
CA ALA A 318 -37.79 17.05 23.55
C ALA A 318 -36.66 17.47 24.51
N LEU A 319 -35.47 16.87 24.39
CA LEU A 319 -34.29 17.26 25.16
C LEU A 319 -33.81 18.66 24.78
N LEU A 320 -33.77 19.00 23.50
CA LEU A 320 -33.41 20.33 23.03
C LEU A 320 -34.42 21.39 23.49
N LEU A 321 -35.71 21.10 23.43
CA LEU A 321 -36.76 21.98 23.95
C LEU A 321 -36.65 22.14 25.47
N LYS A 322 -36.35 21.08 26.21
CA LYS A 322 -36.12 21.15 27.66
C LYS A 322 -34.94 22.05 27.99
N VAL A 323 -33.84 21.93 27.24
CA VAL A 323 -32.65 22.77 27.38
C VAL A 323 -32.91 24.22 26.99
N LEU A 324 -33.71 24.48 25.96
CA LEU A 324 -34.02 25.83 25.48
C LEU A 324 -35.08 26.56 26.33
N VAL A 325 -36.03 25.83 26.93
CA VAL A 325 -37.16 26.40 27.68
C VAL A 325 -36.87 26.48 29.19
N GLY A 326 -35.78 25.88 29.69
CA GLY A 326 -35.25 26.17 31.03
C GLY A 326 -36.11 25.68 32.20
N PHE A 327 -36.74 24.51 32.08
CA PHE A 327 -37.29 23.74 33.20
C PHE A 327 -36.46 22.47 33.46
#